data_AF-A0A9E2X6G5-F1
#
_entry.id   AF-A0A9E2X6G5-F1
#
_cell.length_a   1.000
_cell.length_b   1.000
_cell.length_c   1.000
_cell.angle_alpha   90.00
_cell.angle_beta   90.00
_cell.angle_gamma   90.00
#
_symmetry.space_group_name_H-M   'P 1'
#
loop_
_entity.id
_entity.type
_entity.pdbx_description
1 polymer ?
#
loop_
_entity_poly.entity_id
_entity_poly.type
_entity_poly.pdbx_seq_one_letter_code
_entity_poly.pdbx_strand_id
1 'polypeptide(L)' 'MKLSRRTLLAGATAGIAAPAVLHWPADAAEFTYKCGASLPDGHPMAIRAREAMALIKEESGGRLDITLYT' A
#
# COMPACT_ATOMS: atom_id res chain seq x y z
N MET A 1 -40.11 -12.05 19.08
CA MET A 1 -39.88 -10.64 18.66
C MET A 1 -40.28 -10.51 17.20
N LYS A 2 -41.23 -9.63 16.85
CA LYS A 2 -41.69 -9.48 15.45
C LYS A 2 -40.79 -8.46 14.75
N LEU A 3 -40.02 -8.89 13.75
CA LEU A 3 -39.18 -7.99 12.96
C LEU A 3 -40.09 -7.07 12.13
N SER A 4 -40.09 -5.78 12.45
CA SER A 4 -40.90 -4.78 11.75
C SER A 4 -40.17 -4.30 10.50
N ARG A 5 -40.91 -4.06 9.41
CA ARG A 5 -40.37 -3.48 8.15
C ARG A 5 -39.59 -2.17 8.39
N ARG A 6 -39.95 -1.45 9.45
CA ARG A 6 -39.28 -0.22 9.89
C ARG A 6 -37.86 -0.48 10.42
N THR A 7 -37.66 -1.60 11.10
CA THR A 7 -36.35 -2.05 11.61
C THR A 7 -35.44 -2.50 10.46
N LEU A 8 -36.00 -3.12 9.42
CA LEU A 8 -35.26 -3.47 8.21
C LEU A 8 -34.84 -2.22 7.40
N LEU A 9 -35.72 -1.23 7.24
CA LEU A 9 -35.34 0.03 6.59
C LEU A 9 -34.25 0.79 7.36
N ALA A 10 -34.33 0.83 8.70
CA ALA A 10 -33.32 1.46 9.53
C ALA A 10 -31.95 0.77 9.42
N GLY A 11 -31.93 -0.56 9.27
CA GLY A 11 -30.70 -1.31 9.00
C GLY A 11 -30.15 -1.08 7.59
N ALA A 12 -31.04 -0.94 6.59
CA ALA A 12 -30.64 -0.67 5.20
C ALA A 12 -29.97 0.71 5.05
N THR A 13 -30.44 1.75 5.73
CA THR A 13 -29.79 3.07 5.70
C THR A 13 -28.40 3.07 6.34
N ALA A 14 -28.18 2.24 7.37
CA ALA A 14 -26.87 2.09 8.00
C ALA A 14 -25.89 1.26 7.14
N GLY A 15 -26.39 0.28 6.38
CA GLY A 15 -25.57 -0.57 5.51
C GLY A 15 -25.09 0.11 4.23
N ILE A 16 -25.85 1.07 3.68
CA ILE A 16 -25.48 1.78 2.44
C ILE A 16 -24.31 2.75 2.65
N ALA A 17 -24.10 3.24 3.87
CA ALA A 17 -22.97 4.14 4.19
C ALA A 17 -21.64 3.38 4.43
N ALA A 18 -21.69 2.07 4.72
CA ALA A 18 -20.51 1.29 5.06
C ALA A 18 -19.45 1.17 3.93
N PRO A 19 -19.78 0.95 2.64
CA PRO A 19 -18.76 0.86 1.60
C PRO A 19 -18.08 2.19 1.28
N ALA A 20 -18.67 3.34 1.66
CA ALA A 20 -18.03 4.65 1.49
C ALA A 20 -16.96 4.95 2.56
N VAL A 21 -16.96 4.21 3.67
CA VAL A 21 -15.96 4.31 4.75
C VAL A 21 -14.77 3.38 4.52
N LEU A 22 -14.91 2.41 3.60
CA LEU A 22 -13.77 1.70 3.03
C LEU A 22 -13.06 2.63 2.03
N HIS A 23 -12.64 3.81 2.50
CA HIS A 23 -11.48 4.45 1.92
C HIS A 23 -10.40 3.39 2.08
N TRP A 24 -9.94 2.79 0.98
CA TRP A 24 -8.66 2.12 1.01
C TRP A 24 -7.67 3.28 1.17
N PRO A 25 -6.98 3.47 2.30
CA PRO A 25 -5.72 4.18 2.22
C PRO A 25 -4.80 3.16 1.56
N ALA A 26 -4.93 3.02 0.26
CA ALA A 26 -3.82 2.49 -0.51
C ALA A 26 -2.80 3.61 -0.46
N ASP A 27 -2.04 3.68 0.64
CA ASP A 27 -0.67 4.22 0.68
C ASP A 27 0.22 3.35 -0.23
N ALA A 28 -0.25 3.12 -1.47
CA ALA A 28 0.54 2.57 -2.53
C ALA A 28 1.50 3.69 -2.92
N ALA A 29 2.78 3.39 -2.89
CA ALA A 29 3.80 4.28 -3.43
C ALA A 29 3.34 4.72 -4.83
N GLU A 30 3.28 6.04 -5.04
CA GLU A 30 2.88 6.66 -6.31
C GLU A 30 3.69 6.09 -7.49
N PHE A 31 4.93 5.66 -7.22
CA PHE A 31 5.80 4.99 -8.16
C PHE A 31 6.42 3.72 -7.54
N THR A 32 6.22 2.57 -8.19
CA THR A 32 6.85 1.30 -7.82
C THR A 32 7.78 0.83 -8.93
N TYR A 33 9.09 0.87 -8.71
CA TYR A 33 10.11 0.51 -9.70
C TYR A 33 10.81 -0.81 -9.35
N LYS A 34 11.17 -1.56 -10.39
CA LYS A 34 11.93 -2.80 -10.29
C LYS A 34 13.31 -2.58 -10.86
N CYS A 35 14.33 -2.64 -10.03
CA CYS A 35 15.71 -2.47 -10.43
C CYS A 35 16.36 -3.86 -10.52
N GLY A 36 16.80 -4.26 -11.72
CA GLY A 36 17.58 -5.49 -11.90
C GLY A 36 19.07 -5.18 -11.85
N ALA A 37 19.81 -5.88 -10.99
CA ALA A 37 21.27 -5.87 -10.97
C ALA A 37 21.79 -7.25 -11.38
N SER A 38 22.84 -7.30 -12.21
CA SER A 38 23.50 -8.54 -12.59
C SER A 38 24.56 -9.01 -11.57
N LEU A 39 24.66 -8.32 -10.44
CA LEU A 39 25.70 -8.54 -9.45
C LEU A 39 25.15 -9.35 -8.28
N PRO A 40 25.92 -10.33 -7.75
CA PRO A 40 25.51 -11.10 -6.58
C PRO A 40 25.22 -10.19 -5.37
N ASP A 41 24.34 -10.66 -4.50
CA ASP A 41 23.91 -9.96 -3.27
C ASP A 41 25.05 -9.46 -2.36
N GLY A 42 26.16 -10.18 -2.33
CA GLY A 42 27.33 -9.81 -1.53
C GLY A 42 28.21 -8.73 -2.16
N HIS A 43 27.93 -8.30 -3.40
CA HIS A 43 28.75 -7.28 -4.05
C HIS A 43 28.49 -5.90 -3.40
N PRO A 44 29.54 -5.12 -3.08
CA PRO A 44 29.39 -3.81 -2.42
C PRO A 44 28.40 -2.87 -3.12
N MET A 45 28.36 -2.91 -4.45
CA MET A 45 27.40 -2.13 -5.25
C MET A 45 25.93 -2.49 -4.93
N ALA A 46 25.59 -3.78 -4.81
CA ALA A 46 24.21 -4.20 -4.53
C ALA A 46 23.79 -3.79 -3.12
N ILE A 47 24.70 -3.90 -2.15
CA ILE A 47 24.50 -3.48 -0.76
C ILE A 47 24.21 -1.96 -0.71
N ARG A 48 25.07 -1.15 -1.33
CA ARG A 48 24.89 0.31 -1.39
C ARG A 48 23.64 0.72 -2.17
N ALA A 49 23.28 -0.01 -3.22
CA ALA A 49 22.06 0.23 -3.96
C ALA A 49 20.81 0.02 -3.09
N ARG A 50 20.76 -1.03 -2.26
CA ARG A 50 19.64 -1.23 -1.32
C ARG A 50 19.55 -0.12 -0.28
N GLU A 51 20.69 0.29 0.27
CA GLU A 51 20.74 1.39 1.25
C GLU A 51 20.23 2.70 0.63
N ALA A 52 20.66 3.01 -0.60
CA ALA A 52 20.17 4.19 -1.31
C ALA A 52 18.66 4.12 -1.60
N MET A 53 18.14 2.96 -1.99
CA MET A 53 16.70 2.77 -2.21
C MET A 53 15.89 2.95 -0.93
N ALA A 54 16.41 2.50 0.21
CA ALA A 54 15.78 2.72 1.52
C ALA A 54 15.73 4.21 1.88
N LEU A 55 16.83 4.95 1.67
CA LEU A 55 16.86 6.41 1.87
C LEU A 55 15.88 7.15 0.96
N ILE A 56 15.81 6.77 -0.32
CA ILE A 56 14.87 7.37 -1.27
C ILE A 56 13.42 7.14 -0.83
N LYS A 57 13.10 5.97 -0.27
CA LYS A 57 11.76 5.67 0.25
C LYS A 57 11.42 6.54 1.47
N GLU A 58 12.39 6.77 2.35
CA GLU A 58 12.24 7.64 3.52
C GLU A 58 12.08 9.12 3.12
N GLU A 59 12.97 9.64 2.28
CA GLU A 59 12.93 11.04 1.82
C GLU A 59 11.68 11.35 0.98
N SER A 60 11.20 10.39 0.19
CA SER A 60 9.98 10.56 -0.60
C SER A 60 8.69 10.42 0.22
N GLY A 61 8.78 10.14 1.53
CA GLY A 61 7.61 9.91 2.38
C GLY A 61 6.81 8.68 1.94
N GLY A 62 7.47 7.66 1.40
CA GLY A 62 6.83 6.44 0.90
C GLY A 62 6.23 6.54 -0.50
N ARG A 63 6.39 7.66 -1.21
CA ARG A 63 5.86 7.85 -2.58
C ARG A 63 6.61 7.06 -3.64
N LEU A 64 7.87 6.72 -3.41
CA LEU A 64 8.70 5.96 -4.34
C LEU A 64 9.20 4.67 -3.67
N ASP A 65 8.80 3.52 -4.21
CA ASP A 65 9.26 2.21 -3.76
C ASP A 65 10.08 1.54 -4.84
N ILE A 66 11.34 1.22 -4.54
CA ILE A 66 12.27 0.60 -5.49
C ILE A 66 12.67 -0.76 -4.94
N THR A 67 12.31 -1.82 -5.65
CA THR A 67 12.72 -3.19 -5.30
C THR A 67 13.93 -3.59 -6.14
N LEU A 68 15.04 -3.92 -5.47
CA LEU A 68 16.22 -4.48 -6.10
C LEU A 68 16.06 -6.00 -6.28
N TYR A 69 16.25 -6.46 -7.51
CA TYR A 69 16.37 -7.87 -7.88
C TYR A 69 17.79 -8.11 -8.36
N THR A 70 18.47 -9.06 -7.76
CA THR A 70 19.84 -9.47 -8.10
C THR A 70 19.86 -10.83 -8.77
#